data_AF-A0AAE0XCM1-F1
#
_entry.id   AF-A0AAE0XCM1-F1
#
_cell.length_a   1.000
_cell.length_b   1.000
_cell.length_c   1.000
_cell.angle_alpha   90.00
_cell.angle_beta   90.00
_cell.angle_gamma   90.00
#
_symmetry.space_group_name_H-M   'P 1'
#
loop_
_entity.id
_entity.type
_entity.pdbx_description
1 polymer ?
#
loop_
_entity_poly.entity_id
_entity_poly.type
_entity_poly.pdbx_seq_one_letter_code
_entity_poly.pdbx_strand_id
1 'polypeptide(L)'
;MGIDQDKLTKPWGFLPAEQYLIRNWDTASPLSPAAQRASLIKAFLAEDSIPASYAFAARDDTPSRIPTEDEIAIILTPWRPLKIRTIACMIWMSYRHDLIILRTCYGEEEDEKLREWLKIDEERYVFGGLEAGGWQGVLGLLPELVGRQGHGAGGVVRRALTQDDLDEVRGEREEEDWEDVIQYQAYSLSAPSPLLVADKQAFEEDRLRVLFLDAHGNIVKESDVAPEEMGEMMEDADSSRLETSKWWENGVVGGQYLTDGELGRLLFSGAA
;
A
#
# COMPACT_ATOMS: atom_id res chain seq x y z
N MET A 1 15.37 11.14 -15.67
CA MET A 1 14.59 11.47 -16.89
C MET A 1 13.26 11.99 -16.40
N GLY A 2 13.11 13.32 -16.34
CA GLY A 2 12.01 13.97 -15.61
C GLY A 2 10.65 13.43 -16.03
N ILE A 3 9.90 12.97 -15.04
CA ILE A 3 8.54 12.50 -15.26
C ILE A 3 7.68 13.67 -15.76
N ASP A 4 7.18 13.57 -16.99
CA ASP A 4 6.28 14.53 -17.62
C ASP A 4 4.93 14.55 -16.86
N GLN A 5 4.81 15.44 -15.88
CA GLN A 5 3.66 15.50 -14.96
C GLN A 5 2.32 15.68 -15.69
N ASP A 6 2.33 16.30 -16.87
CA ASP A 6 1.13 16.47 -17.71
C ASP A 6 0.65 15.16 -18.34
N LYS A 7 1.52 14.16 -18.51
CA LYS A 7 1.15 12.82 -19.04
C LYS A 7 0.61 11.85 -18.00
N LEU A 8 0.78 12.14 -16.70
CA LEU A 8 0.32 11.28 -15.60
C LEU A 8 -1.03 11.68 -15.03
N THR A 9 -1.60 12.80 -15.47
CA THR A 9 -2.87 13.26 -14.95
C THR A 9 -4.02 12.46 -15.55
N LYS A 10 -4.36 11.34 -14.92
CA LYS A 10 -5.51 10.51 -15.28
C LYS A 10 -6.83 11.26 -15.02
N PRO A 11 -7.92 10.97 -15.74
CA PRO A 11 -9.22 11.57 -15.46
C PRO A 11 -9.72 11.24 -14.05
N TRP A 12 -10.51 12.11 -13.43
CA TRP A 12 -11.14 11.82 -12.13
C TRP A 12 -12.00 10.56 -12.20
N GLY A 13 -12.01 9.79 -11.13
CA GLY A 13 -12.66 8.48 -11.07
C GLY A 13 -11.80 7.34 -11.61
N PHE A 14 -10.56 7.61 -12.01
CA PHE A 14 -9.64 6.58 -12.50
C PHE A 14 -9.22 5.60 -11.41
N LEU A 15 -9.03 6.08 -10.17
CA LEU A 15 -8.53 5.25 -9.07
C LEU A 15 -9.67 4.48 -8.40
N PRO A 16 -9.43 3.24 -7.91
CA PRO A 16 -10.49 2.46 -7.27
C PRO A 16 -11.07 3.13 -6.01
N ALA A 17 -10.24 3.82 -5.23
CA ALA A 17 -10.71 4.58 -4.07
C ALA A 17 -11.63 5.74 -4.48
N GLU A 18 -11.34 6.42 -5.60
CA GLU A 18 -12.22 7.45 -6.16
C GLU A 18 -13.57 6.86 -6.60
N GLN A 19 -13.57 5.69 -7.27
CA GLN A 19 -14.79 4.96 -7.64
C GLN A 19 -15.61 4.56 -6.41
N TYR A 20 -14.96 4.09 -5.35
CA TYR A 20 -15.62 3.71 -4.11
C TYR A 20 -16.30 4.92 -3.46
N LEU A 21 -15.61 6.06 -3.36
CA LEU A 21 -16.15 7.27 -2.78
C LEU A 21 -17.39 7.77 -3.51
N ILE A 22 -17.33 7.93 -4.84
CA ILE A 22 -18.46 8.50 -5.61
C ILE A 22 -19.67 7.57 -5.65
N ARG A 23 -19.49 6.26 -5.46
CA ARG A 23 -20.59 5.27 -5.48
C ARG A 23 -21.25 5.10 -4.13
N ASN A 24 -20.52 5.33 -3.05
CA ASN A 24 -21.00 5.18 -1.67
C ASN A 24 -21.25 6.54 -0.99
N TRP A 25 -21.17 7.63 -1.74
CA TRP A 25 -21.53 8.95 -1.25
C TRP A 25 -23.04 9.06 -1.04
N ASP A 26 -23.43 9.40 0.17
CA ASP A 26 -24.81 9.67 0.56
C ASP A 26 -24.99 11.18 0.77
N THR A 27 -25.74 11.81 -0.13
CA THR A 27 -26.03 13.25 -0.08
C THR A 27 -27.00 13.63 1.04
N ALA A 28 -27.72 12.66 1.61
CA ALA A 28 -28.62 12.84 2.75
C ALA A 28 -27.95 12.53 4.10
N SER A 29 -26.66 12.18 4.09
CA SER A 29 -25.91 11.83 5.30
C SER A 29 -25.92 13.00 6.31
N PRO A 30 -26.13 12.72 7.61
CA PRO A 30 -26.03 13.74 8.66
C PRO A 30 -24.58 14.14 8.96
N LEU A 31 -23.59 13.43 8.41
CA LEU A 31 -22.17 13.73 8.61
C LEU A 31 -21.75 14.95 7.79
N SER A 32 -20.74 15.67 8.27
CA SER A 32 -20.06 16.63 7.42
C SER A 32 -19.37 15.91 6.24
N PRO A 33 -19.20 16.57 5.08
CA PRO A 33 -18.52 15.94 3.95
C PRO A 33 -17.13 15.39 4.31
N ALA A 34 -16.36 16.09 5.14
CA ALA A 34 -15.06 15.61 5.59
C ALA A 34 -15.16 14.32 6.43
N ALA A 35 -16.11 14.25 7.36
CA ALA A 35 -16.32 13.07 8.20
C ALA A 35 -16.83 11.87 7.37
N GLN A 36 -17.74 12.10 6.43
CA GLN A 36 -18.21 11.07 5.52
C GLN A 36 -17.08 10.53 4.64
N ARG A 37 -16.25 11.39 4.05
CA ARG A 37 -15.07 10.96 3.28
C ARG A 37 -14.14 10.09 4.11
N ALA A 38 -13.78 10.55 5.32
CA ALA A 38 -12.91 9.78 6.21
C ALA A 38 -13.50 8.41 6.55
N SER A 39 -14.81 8.33 6.78
CA SER A 39 -15.52 7.07 7.04
C SER A 39 -15.49 6.14 5.83
N LEU A 40 -15.73 6.66 4.63
CA LEU A 40 -15.73 5.86 3.40
C LEU A 40 -14.33 5.38 3.02
N ILE A 41 -13.28 6.16 3.27
CA ILE A 41 -11.90 5.71 3.04
C ILE A 41 -11.53 4.56 3.99
N LYS A 42 -11.93 4.66 5.27
CA LYS A 42 -11.76 3.57 6.23
C LYS A 42 -12.52 2.31 5.79
N ALA A 43 -13.75 2.49 5.32
CA ALA A 43 -14.53 1.38 4.78
C ALA A 43 -13.84 0.74 3.56
N PHE A 44 -13.35 1.55 2.62
CA PHE A 44 -12.60 1.07 1.47
C PHE A 44 -11.34 0.28 1.84
N LEU A 45 -10.59 0.75 2.84
CA LEU A 45 -9.40 0.05 3.35
C LEU A 45 -9.75 -1.28 4.04
N ALA A 46 -10.97 -1.42 4.57
CA ALA A 46 -11.44 -2.63 5.23
C ALA A 46 -12.17 -3.60 4.27
N GLU A 47 -12.35 -3.26 3.00
CA GLU A 47 -12.95 -4.17 2.02
C GLU A 47 -12.03 -5.36 1.76
N ASP A 48 -12.55 -6.57 1.94
CA ASP A 48 -11.84 -7.82 1.60
C ASP A 48 -11.61 -7.99 0.11
N SER A 49 -12.33 -7.21 -0.71
CA SER A 49 -12.15 -7.24 -2.15
C SER A 49 -12.56 -5.95 -2.85
N ILE A 50 -11.81 -5.56 -3.88
CA ILE A 50 -12.22 -4.47 -4.77
C ILE A 50 -12.90 -5.05 -6.00
N PRO A 51 -14.12 -4.58 -6.34
CA PRO A 51 -14.78 -4.96 -7.57
C PRO A 51 -13.88 -4.76 -8.79
N ALA A 52 -13.81 -5.81 -9.63
CA ALA A 52 -13.08 -5.80 -10.89
C ALA A 52 -13.39 -4.56 -11.74
N SER A 53 -14.66 -4.13 -11.76
CA SER A 53 -15.08 -2.93 -12.48
C SER A 53 -14.31 -1.67 -12.07
N TYR A 54 -13.88 -1.55 -10.81
CA TYR A 54 -13.14 -0.37 -10.35
C TYR A 54 -11.67 -0.43 -10.75
N ALA A 55 -11.09 -1.63 -10.81
CA ALA A 55 -9.68 -1.86 -11.09
C ALA A 55 -9.34 -1.98 -12.59
N PHE A 56 -10.19 -2.63 -13.41
CA PHE A 56 -9.91 -2.85 -14.83
C PHE A 56 -10.17 -1.63 -15.70
N ALA A 57 -11.17 -0.81 -15.35
CA ALA A 57 -11.44 0.42 -16.08
C ALA A 57 -10.20 1.36 -16.06
N ALA A 58 -9.43 1.33 -14.96
CA ALA A 58 -8.14 2.01 -14.86
C ALA A 58 -7.05 1.48 -15.81
N ARG A 59 -7.18 0.29 -16.41
CA ARG A 59 -6.19 -0.21 -17.39
C ARG A 59 -6.41 0.35 -18.80
N ASP A 60 -7.65 0.69 -19.14
CA ASP A 60 -8.02 1.28 -20.43
C ASP A 60 -8.09 2.82 -20.38
N ASP A 61 -7.45 3.42 -19.36
CA ASP A 61 -7.45 4.86 -19.10
C ASP A 61 -8.84 5.52 -18.99
N THR A 62 -9.87 4.70 -18.80
CA THR A 62 -11.27 5.13 -18.82
C THR A 62 -11.92 4.75 -17.51
N PRO A 63 -12.38 5.71 -16.68
CA PRO A 63 -12.99 5.38 -15.40
C PRO A 63 -14.28 4.58 -15.59
N SER A 64 -14.54 3.61 -14.70
CA SER A 64 -15.75 2.77 -14.75
C SER A 64 -17.04 3.58 -14.71
N ARG A 65 -17.01 4.67 -13.96
CA ARG A 65 -18.04 5.70 -13.91
C ARG A 65 -17.34 7.05 -13.94
N ILE A 66 -17.76 7.89 -14.88
CA ILE A 66 -17.26 9.27 -14.98
C ILE A 66 -17.94 10.08 -13.85
N PRO A 67 -17.16 10.68 -12.93
CA PRO A 67 -17.73 11.53 -11.89
C PRO A 67 -18.25 12.84 -12.49
N THR A 68 -19.31 13.36 -11.90
CA THR A 68 -19.86 14.68 -12.23
C THR A 68 -18.98 15.80 -11.67
N GLU A 69 -19.15 17.03 -12.17
CA GLU A 69 -18.42 18.21 -11.66
C GLU A 69 -18.66 18.43 -10.17
N ASP A 70 -19.90 18.25 -9.70
CA ASP A 70 -20.26 18.36 -8.29
C ASP A 70 -19.57 17.30 -7.43
N GLU A 71 -19.50 16.05 -7.91
CA GLU A 71 -18.79 14.98 -7.20
C GLU A 71 -17.28 15.27 -7.14
N ILE A 72 -16.69 15.79 -8.21
CA ILE A 72 -15.28 16.19 -8.20
C ILE A 72 -15.05 17.32 -7.18
N ALA A 73 -15.92 18.34 -7.17
CA ALA A 73 -15.76 19.51 -6.32
C ALA A 73 -16.02 19.21 -4.84
N ILE A 74 -17.01 18.37 -4.53
CA ILE A 74 -17.47 18.10 -3.16
C ILE A 74 -16.75 16.89 -2.56
N ILE A 75 -16.54 15.84 -3.33
CA ILE A 75 -16.07 14.54 -2.83
C ILE A 75 -14.56 14.41 -3.03
N LEU A 76 -14.08 14.55 -4.26
CA LEU A 76 -12.74 14.08 -4.63
C LEU A 76 -11.66 15.14 -4.39
N THR A 77 -11.83 16.34 -4.94
CA THR A 77 -10.85 17.44 -4.87
C THR A 77 -10.49 17.83 -3.42
N PRO A 78 -11.45 17.95 -2.48
CA PRO A 78 -11.10 18.36 -1.12
C PRO A 78 -10.47 17.24 -0.29
N TRP A 79 -10.56 15.97 -0.72
CA TRP A 79 -9.83 14.87 -0.10
C TRP A 79 -8.40 14.81 -0.61
N ARG A 80 -8.21 14.90 -1.93
CA ARG A 80 -6.92 14.69 -2.55
C ARG A 80 -6.57 15.83 -3.51
N PRO A 81 -5.76 16.81 -3.08
CA PRO A 81 -5.21 17.83 -3.96
C PRO A 81 -4.45 17.20 -5.13
N LEU A 82 -4.39 17.89 -6.27
CA LEU A 82 -3.85 17.36 -7.54
C LEU A 82 -2.46 16.72 -7.38
N LYS A 83 -1.56 17.34 -6.61
CA LYS A 83 -0.22 16.80 -6.32
C LYS A 83 -0.27 15.39 -5.70
N ILE A 84 -1.11 15.19 -4.68
CA ILE A 84 -1.27 13.90 -4.00
C ILE A 84 -1.97 12.89 -4.92
N ARG A 85 -2.88 13.37 -5.76
CA ARG A 85 -3.54 12.54 -6.75
C ARG A 85 -2.59 12.02 -7.83
N THR A 86 -1.67 12.84 -8.30
CA THR A 86 -0.63 12.40 -9.24
C THR A 86 0.22 11.29 -8.62
N ILE A 87 0.60 11.44 -7.34
CA ILE A 87 1.29 10.38 -6.57
C ILE A 87 0.45 9.11 -6.52
N ALA A 88 -0.84 9.21 -6.19
CA ALA A 88 -1.73 8.06 -6.13
C ALA A 88 -1.89 7.35 -7.50
N CYS A 89 -1.82 8.10 -8.61
CA CYS A 89 -1.79 7.52 -9.95
C CYS A 89 -0.46 6.80 -10.24
N MET A 90 0.67 7.38 -9.83
CA MET A 90 2.02 6.79 -9.97
C MET A 90 2.10 5.46 -9.23
N ILE A 91 2.08 5.47 -7.88
CA ILE A 91 1.03 4.77 -7.14
C ILE A 91 0.49 3.53 -7.82
N TRP A 92 -0.76 3.64 -8.21
CA TRP A 92 -1.55 2.61 -8.84
C TRP A 92 -0.96 2.02 -10.12
N MET A 93 -0.26 2.80 -10.93
CA MET A 93 0.26 2.39 -12.24
C MET A 93 1.67 1.78 -12.21
N SER A 94 2.43 1.99 -11.14
CA SER A 94 3.80 1.49 -10.99
C SER A 94 3.83 -0.03 -11.10
N TYR A 95 4.92 -0.57 -11.65
CA TYR A 95 5.11 -2.02 -11.67
C TYR A 95 5.38 -2.53 -10.25
N ARG A 96 5.27 -3.85 -10.06
CA ARG A 96 5.60 -4.49 -8.78
C ARG A 96 7.07 -4.16 -8.43
N HIS A 97 7.35 -4.03 -7.14
CA HIS A 97 8.68 -3.95 -6.53
C HIS A 97 9.38 -2.58 -6.49
N ASP A 98 8.68 -1.49 -6.73
CA ASP A 98 9.24 -0.17 -6.39
C ASP A 98 9.34 -0.03 -4.85
N LEU A 99 10.49 0.42 -4.33
CA LEU A 99 10.60 0.84 -2.94
C LEU A 99 9.91 2.20 -2.77
N ILE A 100 8.95 2.25 -1.85
CA ILE A 100 8.23 3.48 -1.54
C ILE A 100 8.77 4.05 -0.24
N ILE A 101 9.25 5.30 -0.29
CA ILE A 101 9.79 5.97 0.89
C ILE A 101 8.82 7.04 1.34
N LEU A 102 8.19 6.81 2.49
CA LEU A 102 7.36 7.79 3.15
C LEU A 102 8.19 8.64 4.12
N ARG A 103 8.26 9.92 3.82
CA ARG A 103 8.88 10.91 4.69
C ARG A 103 7.84 11.55 5.59
N THR A 104 8.10 11.59 6.89
CA THR A 104 7.23 12.30 7.86
C THR A 104 7.97 13.34 8.71
N CYS A 105 9.31 13.39 8.65
CA CYS A 105 10.13 14.40 9.32
C CYS A 105 10.85 15.31 8.33
N TYR A 106 10.83 16.63 8.57
CA TYR A 106 11.33 17.67 7.66
C TYR A 106 12.24 18.65 8.40
N GLY A 107 13.35 19.04 7.75
CA GLY A 107 14.33 20.00 8.24
C GLY A 107 15.54 20.03 7.30
N GLU A 108 16.38 21.06 7.38
CA GLU A 108 17.53 21.22 6.47
C GLU A 108 18.55 20.08 6.63
N GLU A 109 18.80 19.65 7.87
CA GLU A 109 19.71 18.54 8.17
C GLU A 109 19.10 17.20 7.72
N GLU A 110 17.82 16.96 7.96
CA GLU A 110 17.11 15.76 7.51
C GLU A 110 16.99 15.70 5.98
N ASP A 111 16.85 16.86 5.32
CA ASP A 111 16.86 16.98 3.86
C ASP A 111 18.21 16.54 3.29
N GLU A 112 19.32 16.99 3.90
CA GLU A 112 20.67 16.62 3.48
C GLU A 112 20.94 15.14 3.73
N LYS A 113 20.61 14.63 4.92
CA LYS A 113 20.73 13.20 5.26
C LYS A 113 19.94 12.32 4.30
N LEU A 114 18.67 12.64 4.03
CA LEU A 114 17.86 11.82 3.13
C LEU A 114 18.44 11.82 1.71
N ARG A 115 18.97 12.95 1.22
CA ARG A 115 19.67 12.98 -0.08
C ARG A 115 20.92 12.10 -0.06
N GLU A 116 21.68 12.14 1.02
CA GLU A 116 22.86 11.30 1.19
C GLU A 116 22.51 9.81 1.29
N TRP A 117 21.45 9.44 2.00
CA TRP A 117 21.05 8.04 2.11
C TRP A 117 20.61 7.46 0.77
N LEU A 118 19.92 8.28 -0.02
CA LEU A 118 19.40 7.80 -1.28
C LEU A 118 20.54 7.64 -2.29
N LYS A 119 21.49 8.56 -2.46
CA LYS A 119 22.56 8.51 -3.51
C LYS A 119 22.07 8.09 -4.92
N ILE A 120 20.77 8.03 -5.14
CA ILE A 120 20.11 7.48 -6.32
C ILE A 120 19.79 8.66 -7.21
N ASP A 121 20.06 8.47 -8.49
CA ASP A 121 19.67 9.39 -9.55
C ASP A 121 18.15 9.61 -9.48
N GLU A 122 17.80 10.85 -9.20
CA GLU A 122 16.49 11.51 -9.05
C GLU A 122 15.21 10.68 -9.37
N GLU A 123 14.24 10.73 -8.43
CA GLU A 123 12.78 10.56 -8.63
C GLU A 123 12.11 9.19 -8.41
N ARG A 124 12.77 8.13 -7.91
CA ARG A 124 12.04 6.90 -7.53
C ARG A 124 11.42 7.00 -6.12
N TYR A 125 10.18 7.49 -6.12
CA TYR A 125 9.10 7.37 -5.12
C TYR A 125 9.39 7.72 -3.65
N VAL A 126 10.08 8.84 -3.42
CA VAL A 126 10.03 9.54 -2.13
C VAL A 126 8.75 10.38 -2.06
N PHE A 127 7.86 10.05 -1.13
CA PHE A 127 6.65 10.82 -0.87
C PHE A 127 6.79 11.63 0.42
N GLY A 128 6.68 12.95 0.28
CA GLY A 128 6.73 13.89 1.40
C GLY A 128 5.71 15.03 1.26
N GLY A 129 5.54 15.79 2.35
CA GLY A 129 4.51 16.81 2.55
C GLY A 129 3.13 16.25 2.90
N LEU A 130 3.03 15.02 3.41
CA LEU A 130 1.77 14.40 3.80
C LEU A 130 1.47 14.70 5.27
N GLU A 131 0.53 15.62 5.53
CA GLU A 131 0.02 15.89 6.87
C GLU A 131 -0.94 14.78 7.32
N ALA A 132 -0.38 13.65 7.74
CA ALA A 132 -1.16 12.45 8.04
C ALA A 132 -1.04 11.95 9.50
N GLY A 133 -0.27 12.63 10.35
CA GLY A 133 -0.14 12.27 11.77
C GLY A 133 0.56 10.94 12.04
N GLY A 134 1.31 10.41 11.05
CA GLY A 134 2.00 9.13 11.11
C GLY A 134 1.89 8.35 9.79
N TRP A 135 2.56 7.21 9.68
CA TRP A 135 2.53 6.42 8.45
C TRP A 135 1.16 5.79 8.20
N GLN A 136 0.43 5.37 9.24
CA GLN A 136 -0.91 4.78 9.07
C GLN A 136 -1.89 5.80 8.48
N GLY A 137 -1.80 7.06 8.90
CA GLY A 137 -2.69 8.10 8.38
C GLY A 137 -2.48 8.36 6.89
N VAL A 138 -1.29 8.05 6.35
CA VAL A 138 -1.02 8.17 4.91
C VAL A 138 -1.90 7.22 4.11
N LEU A 139 -2.30 6.07 4.64
CA LEU A 139 -3.27 5.20 3.98
C LEU A 139 -4.65 5.88 3.80
N GLY A 140 -4.97 6.87 4.63
CA GLY A 140 -6.14 7.73 4.44
C GLY A 140 -6.04 8.69 3.25
N LEU A 141 -4.82 9.00 2.80
CA LEU A 141 -4.55 9.85 1.64
C LEU A 141 -4.20 9.04 0.40
N LEU A 142 -3.51 7.91 0.58
CA LEU A 142 -2.94 7.03 -0.43
C LEU A 142 -3.25 5.55 -0.08
N PRO A 143 -4.53 5.14 -0.04
CA PRO A 143 -4.90 3.75 0.12
C PRO A 143 -4.36 2.85 -1.01
N GLU A 144 -3.88 3.43 -2.11
CA GLU A 144 -3.18 2.74 -3.18
C GLU A 144 -1.82 2.17 -2.74
N LEU A 145 -1.30 2.54 -1.57
CA LEU A 145 -0.11 1.90 -0.98
C LEU A 145 -0.36 0.45 -0.56
N VAL A 146 -1.63 0.04 -0.42
CA VAL A 146 -2.01 -1.31 0.01
C VAL A 146 -3.06 -1.91 -0.93
N GLY A 147 -3.06 -3.24 -1.03
CA GLY A 147 -4.06 -3.97 -1.80
C GLY A 147 -4.04 -3.61 -3.28
N ARG A 148 -2.84 -3.43 -3.85
CA ARG A 148 -2.63 -3.40 -5.30
C ARG A 148 -2.57 -4.85 -5.77
N GLN A 149 -3.04 -5.13 -6.98
CA GLN A 149 -2.73 -6.39 -7.66
C GLN A 149 -1.79 -6.05 -8.81
N GLY A 150 -0.61 -6.66 -8.84
CA GLY A 150 0.24 -6.53 -10.01
C GLY A 150 -0.42 -7.09 -11.26
N HIS A 151 0.04 -6.62 -12.41
CA HIS A 151 -0.51 -6.98 -13.72
C HIS A 151 -0.59 -8.51 -13.90
N GLY A 152 -1.80 -9.04 -14.13
CA GLY A 152 -1.98 -10.43 -14.55
C GLY A 152 -3.32 -11.07 -14.20
N ALA A 153 -3.89 -10.81 -13.04
CA ALA A 153 -5.16 -11.43 -12.67
C ALA A 153 -6.33 -10.65 -13.28
N GLY A 154 -7.08 -11.27 -14.20
CA GLY A 154 -8.32 -10.76 -14.78
C GLY A 154 -9.53 -10.93 -13.85
N GLY A 155 -9.42 -10.58 -12.57
CA GLY A 155 -10.46 -10.78 -11.56
C GLY A 155 -10.56 -9.69 -10.49
N VAL A 156 -11.44 -9.95 -9.50
CA VAL A 156 -11.61 -9.17 -8.28
C VAL A 156 -10.27 -9.01 -7.56
N VAL A 157 -9.92 -7.78 -7.12
CA VAL A 157 -8.70 -7.55 -6.34
C VAL A 157 -8.96 -8.04 -4.93
N ARG A 158 -8.48 -9.24 -4.59
CA ARG A 158 -8.58 -9.78 -3.23
C ARG A 158 -7.64 -9.02 -2.28
N ARG A 159 -8.11 -8.76 -1.07
CA ARG A 159 -7.40 -8.03 -0.02
C ARG A 159 -7.36 -8.77 1.33
N ALA A 160 -8.05 -9.90 1.44
CA ALA A 160 -8.02 -10.74 2.63
C ALA A 160 -7.73 -12.19 2.24
N LEU A 161 -7.02 -12.90 3.12
CA LEU A 161 -6.94 -14.35 3.06
C LEU A 161 -8.25 -14.95 3.57
N THR A 162 -8.81 -15.86 2.81
CA THR A 162 -10.00 -16.64 3.19
C THR A 162 -9.59 -18.02 3.70
N GLN A 163 -10.53 -18.73 4.33
CA GLN A 163 -10.33 -20.14 4.68
C GLN A 163 -9.98 -20.98 3.45
N ASP A 164 -10.65 -20.73 2.31
CA ASP A 164 -10.40 -21.46 1.06
C ASP A 164 -8.96 -21.26 0.56
N ASP A 165 -8.43 -20.03 0.66
CA ASP A 165 -7.04 -19.73 0.27
C ASP A 165 -6.05 -20.51 1.16
N LEU A 166 -6.32 -20.56 2.47
CA LEU A 166 -5.48 -21.27 3.43
C LEU A 166 -5.58 -22.79 3.25
N ASP A 167 -6.76 -23.32 2.94
CA ASP A 167 -6.98 -24.75 2.69
C ASP A 167 -6.31 -25.20 1.39
N GLU A 168 -6.33 -24.37 0.34
CA GLU A 168 -5.60 -24.60 -0.92
C GLU A 168 -4.10 -24.71 -0.67
N VAL A 169 -3.52 -23.71 0.01
CA VAL A 169 -2.10 -23.71 0.37
C VAL A 169 -1.73 -24.90 1.23
N ARG A 170 -2.60 -25.30 2.17
CA ARG A 170 -2.40 -26.49 3.00
C ARG A 170 -2.43 -27.80 2.21
N GLY A 171 -3.25 -27.87 1.16
CA GLY A 171 -3.35 -29.04 0.28
C GLY A 171 -2.16 -29.18 -0.67
N GLU A 172 -1.51 -28.08 -1.03
CA GLU A 172 -0.38 -28.04 -1.98
C GLU A 172 0.99 -28.19 -1.33
N ARG A 173 1.12 -27.93 -0.02
CA ARG A 173 2.40 -27.86 0.68
C ARG A 173 2.54 -28.92 1.78
N GLU A 174 3.69 -29.59 1.80
CA GLU A 174 4.17 -30.41 2.93
C GLU A 174 5.01 -29.56 3.91
N GLU A 175 4.72 -28.26 4.06
CA GLU A 175 5.58 -27.35 4.81
C GLU A 175 5.44 -27.49 6.34
N GLU A 176 6.58 -27.46 7.03
CA GLU A 176 6.67 -27.57 8.49
C GLU A 176 6.60 -26.20 9.19
N ASP A 177 6.81 -25.09 8.46
CA ASP A 177 6.77 -23.72 8.98
C ASP A 177 5.56 -22.94 8.45
N TRP A 178 4.40 -23.20 9.07
CA TRP A 178 3.15 -22.52 8.72
C TRP A 178 3.17 -21.02 9.02
N GLU A 179 4.08 -20.53 9.87
CA GLU A 179 4.17 -19.08 10.13
C GLU A 179 4.69 -18.35 8.90
N ASP A 180 5.77 -18.83 8.29
CA ASP A 180 6.30 -18.23 7.06
C ASP A 180 5.28 -18.30 5.91
N VAL A 181 4.52 -19.40 5.81
CA VAL A 181 3.40 -19.52 4.87
C VAL A 181 2.36 -18.42 5.07
N ILE A 182 1.85 -18.25 6.30
CA ILE A 182 0.83 -17.26 6.61
C ILE A 182 1.33 -15.85 6.27
N GLN A 183 2.58 -15.55 6.65
CA GLN A 183 3.21 -14.26 6.42
C GLN A 183 3.36 -13.98 4.92
N TYR A 184 3.92 -14.93 4.17
CA TYR A 184 4.10 -14.82 2.72
C TYR A 184 2.77 -14.64 1.99
N GLN A 185 1.76 -15.45 2.33
CA GLN A 185 0.45 -15.37 1.71
C GLN A 185 -0.22 -14.01 1.99
N ALA A 186 -0.18 -13.55 3.24
CA ALA A 186 -0.76 -12.26 3.60
C ALA A 186 -0.08 -11.08 2.89
N TYR A 187 1.25 -11.10 2.81
CA TYR A 187 2.03 -10.07 2.15
C TYR A 187 1.84 -10.09 0.62
N SER A 188 1.83 -11.26 0.00
CA SER A 188 1.74 -11.39 -1.46
C SER A 188 0.41 -10.85 -2.05
N LEU A 189 -0.66 -10.82 -1.25
CA LEU A 189 -1.96 -10.24 -1.64
C LEU A 189 -1.93 -8.71 -1.80
N SER A 190 -1.02 -7.99 -1.15
CA SER A 190 -0.97 -6.52 -1.16
C SER A 190 -0.29 -5.91 -2.39
N ALA A 191 0.29 -6.76 -3.23
CA ALA A 191 1.40 -6.52 -4.15
C ALA A 191 2.67 -6.09 -3.39
N PRO A 192 3.73 -6.91 -3.42
CA PRO A 192 4.86 -6.78 -2.50
C PRO A 192 5.75 -5.60 -2.86
N SER A 193 5.46 -4.45 -2.24
CA SER A 193 6.36 -3.29 -2.15
C SER A 193 6.37 -2.85 -0.69
N PRO A 194 7.48 -3.02 0.05
CA PRO A 194 7.54 -2.59 1.43
C PRO A 194 7.49 -1.06 1.49
N LEU A 195 6.88 -0.54 2.57
CA LEU A 195 6.86 0.88 2.87
C LEU A 195 8.04 1.21 3.77
N LEU A 196 8.96 2.03 3.27
CA LEU A 196 10.05 2.56 4.07
C LEU A 196 9.60 3.87 4.72
N VAL A 197 9.85 4.02 6.02
CA VAL A 197 9.45 5.20 6.78
C VAL A 197 10.69 5.96 7.23
N ALA A 198 10.82 7.19 6.73
CA ALA A 198 11.79 8.18 7.17
C ALA A 198 11.09 9.19 8.12
N ASP A 199 10.91 8.77 9.36
CA ASP A 199 10.39 9.61 10.44
C ASP A 199 11.51 10.14 11.33
N LYS A 200 11.15 10.82 12.42
CA LYS A 200 12.14 11.41 13.33
C LYS A 200 13.08 10.36 13.92
N GLN A 201 12.56 9.19 14.31
CA GLN A 201 13.36 8.11 14.88
C GLN A 201 14.35 7.58 13.83
N ALA A 202 13.92 7.45 12.57
CA ALA A 202 14.78 7.02 11.49
C ALA A 202 16.03 7.92 11.34
N PHE A 203 15.86 9.25 11.43
CA PHE A 203 16.97 10.21 11.35
C PHE A 203 17.87 10.24 12.60
N GLU A 204 17.32 9.90 13.78
CA GLU A 204 18.05 9.78 15.03
C GLU A 204 18.90 8.49 15.08
N GLU A 205 18.37 7.40 14.55
CA GLU A 205 19.00 6.07 14.57
C GLU A 205 19.81 5.76 13.29
N ASP A 206 19.72 6.61 12.28
CA ASP A 206 20.36 6.45 10.97
C ASP A 206 19.93 5.15 10.26
N ARG A 207 18.64 4.81 10.38
CA ARG A 207 18.02 3.61 9.79
C ARG A 207 16.58 3.90 9.40
N LEU A 208 16.16 3.52 8.19
CA LEU A 208 14.76 3.62 7.80
C LEU A 208 14.00 2.39 8.32
N ARG A 209 12.80 2.60 8.85
CA ARG A 209 11.91 1.50 9.22
C ARG A 209 11.32 0.89 7.95
N VAL A 210 11.33 -0.44 7.85
CA VAL A 210 10.79 -1.20 6.73
C VAL A 210 9.50 -1.89 7.17
N LEU A 211 8.40 -1.61 6.48
CA LEU A 211 7.09 -2.18 6.78
C LEU A 211 6.62 -3.08 5.64
N PHE A 212 6.46 -4.36 5.92
CA PHE A 212 5.81 -5.32 5.04
C PHE A 212 4.33 -5.36 5.43
N LEU A 213 3.46 -4.82 4.58
CA LEU A 213 2.04 -4.64 4.88
C LEU A 213 1.18 -5.64 4.11
N ASP A 214 0.11 -6.12 4.74
CA ASP A 214 -0.98 -6.80 4.03
C ASP A 214 -1.80 -5.80 3.19
N ALA A 215 -2.84 -6.31 2.53
CA ALA A 215 -3.67 -5.49 1.66
C ALA A 215 -4.64 -4.54 2.40
N HIS A 216 -4.73 -4.63 3.73
CA HIS A 216 -5.48 -3.74 4.61
C HIS A 216 -4.58 -2.71 5.32
N GLY A 217 -3.25 -2.85 5.22
CA GLY A 217 -2.26 -1.98 5.85
C GLY A 217 -1.82 -2.42 7.24
N ASN A 218 -2.08 -3.66 7.62
CA ASN A 218 -1.55 -4.26 8.84
C ASN A 218 -0.11 -4.73 8.63
N ILE A 219 0.73 -4.59 9.66
CA ILE A 219 2.14 -5.01 9.62
C ILE A 219 2.24 -6.54 9.67
N VAL A 220 2.60 -7.16 8.54
CA VAL A 220 2.99 -8.57 8.46
C VAL A 220 4.34 -8.77 9.12
N LYS A 221 5.33 -7.99 8.67
CA LYS A 221 6.68 -7.93 9.24
C LYS A 221 7.18 -6.51 9.31
N GLU A 222 8.05 -6.27 10.27
CA GLU A 222 8.73 -5.01 10.47
C GLU A 222 10.23 -5.24 10.68
N SER A 223 11.03 -4.45 10.00
CA SER A 223 12.48 -4.43 10.19
C SER A 223 13.01 -3.01 9.95
N ASP A 224 14.32 -2.90 9.77
CA ASP A 224 15.01 -1.64 9.55
C ASP A 224 16.12 -1.84 8.50
N VAL A 225 16.38 -0.80 7.73
CA VAL A 225 17.42 -0.78 6.68
C VAL A 225 18.34 0.40 6.91
N ALA A 226 19.64 0.11 6.97
CA ALA A 226 20.63 1.17 7.04
C ALA A 226 20.86 1.79 5.65
N PRO A 227 21.23 3.08 5.56
CA PRO A 227 21.44 3.79 4.30
C PRO A 227 22.39 3.10 3.31
N GLU A 228 23.40 2.40 3.81
CA GLU A 228 24.41 1.72 3.01
C GLU A 228 23.87 0.43 2.39
N GLU A 229 22.82 -0.13 2.98
CA GLU A 229 22.15 -1.36 2.56
C GLU A 229 20.96 -1.07 1.61
N MET A 230 20.59 0.20 1.42
CA MET A 230 19.50 0.62 0.54
C MET A 230 19.67 0.14 -0.90
N GLY A 231 20.91 0.15 -1.42
CA GLY A 231 21.21 -0.34 -2.76
C GLY A 231 20.93 -1.84 -2.90
N GLU A 232 21.34 -2.65 -1.92
CA GLU A 232 21.06 -4.09 -1.86
C GLU A 232 19.54 -4.34 -1.78
N MET A 233 18.81 -3.55 -0.98
CA MET A 233 17.35 -3.69 -0.87
C MET A 233 16.65 -3.39 -2.19
N MET A 234 17.12 -2.39 -2.93
CA MET A 234 16.59 -2.06 -4.25
C MET A 234 16.87 -3.17 -5.26
N GLU A 235 18.06 -3.77 -5.24
CA GLU A 235 18.39 -4.92 -6.10
C GLU A 235 17.50 -6.13 -5.81
N ASP A 236 17.25 -6.42 -4.53
CA ASP A 236 16.35 -7.49 -4.11
C ASP A 236 14.90 -7.19 -4.50
N ALA A 237 14.46 -5.94 -4.40
CA ALA A 237 13.16 -5.51 -4.86
C ALA A 237 13.02 -5.70 -6.38
N ASP A 238 13.91 -5.11 -7.18
CA ASP A 238 13.93 -5.20 -8.64
C ASP A 238 14.00 -6.67 -9.13
N SER A 239 14.61 -7.56 -8.35
CA SER A 239 14.73 -8.99 -8.64
C SER A 239 13.58 -9.85 -8.09
N SER A 240 12.57 -9.26 -7.44
CA SER A 240 11.46 -9.96 -6.78
C SER A 240 11.93 -10.97 -5.71
N ARG A 241 12.90 -10.55 -4.88
CA ARG A 241 13.58 -11.38 -3.86
C ARG A 241 13.42 -10.86 -2.43
N LEU A 242 12.59 -9.85 -2.20
CA LEU A 242 12.41 -9.25 -0.88
C LEU A 242 11.92 -10.26 0.16
N GLU A 243 11.10 -11.23 -0.23
CA GLU A 243 10.59 -12.30 0.63
C GLU A 243 11.68 -13.30 1.05
N THR A 244 12.86 -13.25 0.43
CA THR A 244 14.06 -14.03 0.82
C THR A 244 15.20 -13.14 1.30
N SER A 245 14.93 -11.85 1.50
CA SER A 245 15.94 -10.90 1.93
C SER A 245 16.12 -10.94 3.45
N LYS A 246 17.27 -10.46 3.92
CA LYS A 246 17.55 -10.34 5.36
C LYS A 246 16.51 -9.49 6.10
N TRP A 247 15.88 -8.51 5.45
CA TRP A 247 14.85 -7.65 6.04
C TRP A 247 13.53 -8.38 6.26
N TRP A 248 13.23 -9.37 5.43
CA TRP A 248 12.09 -10.25 5.62
C TRP A 248 12.39 -11.35 6.64
N GLU A 249 13.51 -12.06 6.48
CA GLU A 249 13.86 -13.21 7.33
C GLU A 249 14.04 -12.80 8.79
N ASN A 250 14.67 -11.65 9.05
CA ASN A 250 14.92 -11.15 10.40
C ASN A 250 13.85 -10.17 10.90
N GLY A 251 12.78 -9.96 10.13
CA GLY A 251 11.71 -9.03 10.49
C GLY A 251 10.90 -9.53 11.70
N VAL A 252 10.53 -8.61 12.58
CA VAL A 252 9.60 -8.86 13.67
C VAL A 252 8.21 -9.07 13.10
N VAL A 253 7.63 -10.23 13.37
CA VAL A 253 6.32 -10.64 12.85
C VAL A 253 5.19 -9.97 13.64
N GLY A 254 4.17 -9.47 12.93
CA GLY A 254 2.96 -8.95 13.55
C GLY A 254 2.14 -10.09 14.19
N GLY A 255 1.62 -9.87 15.41
CA GLY A 255 1.01 -10.95 16.20
C GLY A 255 -0.17 -11.69 15.53
N GLN A 256 -0.88 -11.08 14.58
CA GLN A 256 -1.97 -11.74 13.86
C GLN A 256 -1.51 -12.80 12.85
N TYR A 257 -0.23 -12.76 12.46
CA TYR A 257 0.41 -13.64 11.48
C TYR A 257 1.26 -14.75 12.11
N LEU A 258 1.24 -14.85 13.45
CA LEU A 258 1.79 -15.99 14.17
C LEU A 258 0.85 -17.20 14.05
N THR A 259 1.35 -18.41 14.30
CA THR A 259 0.55 -19.64 14.28
C THR A 259 -0.60 -19.63 15.27
N ASP A 260 -0.43 -18.99 16.42
CA ASP A 260 -1.48 -18.79 17.42
C ASP A 260 -2.30 -17.51 17.20
N GLY A 261 -1.97 -16.73 16.17
CA GLY A 261 -2.64 -15.51 15.71
C GLY A 261 -3.99 -15.78 15.04
N GLU A 262 -4.61 -14.73 14.50
CA GLU A 262 -5.92 -14.85 13.85
C GLU A 262 -5.89 -15.75 12.62
N LEU A 263 -4.91 -15.52 11.72
CA LEU A 263 -4.78 -16.31 10.49
C LEU A 263 -4.28 -17.72 10.77
N GLY A 264 -3.41 -17.90 11.77
CA GLY A 264 -3.00 -19.23 12.20
C GLY A 264 -4.16 -20.04 12.78
N ARG A 265 -5.00 -19.44 13.63
CA ARG A 265 -6.22 -20.08 14.11
C ARG A 265 -7.18 -20.41 12.96
N LEU A 266 -7.32 -19.55 11.96
CA LEU A 266 -8.13 -19.82 10.78
C LEU A 266 -7.61 -21.06 10.02
N LEU A 267 -6.31 -21.08 9.70
CA LEU A 267 -5.64 -22.21 9.04
C LEU A 267 -5.85 -23.55 9.76
N PHE A 268 -5.77 -23.57 11.09
CA PHE A 268 -5.93 -24.79 11.89
C PHE A 268 -7.38 -25.09 12.33
N SER A 269 -8.32 -24.14 12.16
CA SER A 269 -9.73 -24.35 12.54
C SER A 269 -10.47 -25.33 11.63
N GLY A 270 -10.04 -25.48 10.37
CA GLY A 270 -10.57 -26.46 9.41
C GLY A 270 -10.03 -27.88 9.59
N ALA A 271 -9.30 -28.18 10.68
CA ALA A 271 -8.68 -29.48 10.95
C ALA A 271 -9.44 -30.34 12.00
N ALA A 272 -10.70 -30.02 12.30
CA ALA A 272 -11.54 -30.76 13.25
C ALA A 272 -12.57 -31.66 12.56
#